data_AF-N6UIG4-F1
#
_entry.id   AF-N6UIG4-F1
#
_cell.length_a   1.000
_cell.length_b   1.000
_cell.length_c   1.000
_cell.angle_alpha   90.00
_cell.angle_beta   90.00
_cell.angle_gamma   90.00
#
_symmetry.space_group_name_H-M   'P 1'
#
loop_
_entity.id
_entity.type
_entity.pdbx_description
1 polymer ?
#
loop_
_entity_poly.entity_id
_entity_poly.type
_entity_poly.pdbx_seq_one_letter_code
_entity_poly.pdbx_strand_id
1 'polypeptide(L)'
;MLQSMTDEMTDPAVQPTVWVSKWVDYSDKYGFGYQLSDDTVGVMFNDTTRLMILSNGKNVQYVDQDGCEEYMTVDAYPKTLEKKVKLLSYFNRYMREHLVKTGAQVCKEYDSLSRQPHLHQWCRSTSGVLMQLNNGTIQVNFRDHTKVIICPLMEAVTYVGEDRSFLTFRFAMLTKLGCLSILYEKIRYTYDKIGVLLEKKD
;
A
#
# COMPACT_ATOMS: atom_id res chain seq x y z
N MET A 1 -22.89 -22.65 0.20
CA MET A 1 -23.91 -21.63 -0.13
C MET A 1 -23.36 -20.21 0.07
N LEU A 2 -22.87 -19.84 1.27
CA LEU A 2 -22.18 -18.54 1.46
C LEU A 2 -20.89 -18.41 0.62
N GLN A 3 -20.06 -19.46 0.56
CA GLN A 3 -18.79 -19.44 -0.18
C GLN A 3 -18.98 -19.33 -1.71
N SER A 4 -20.02 -19.95 -2.27
CA SER A 4 -20.35 -19.85 -3.71
C SER A 4 -20.91 -18.48 -4.08
N MET A 5 -21.67 -17.85 -3.19
CA MET A 5 -22.15 -16.47 -3.39
C MET A 5 -21.00 -15.46 -3.36
N THR A 6 -19.98 -15.68 -2.52
CA THR A 6 -18.81 -14.79 -2.48
C THR A 6 -18.02 -14.84 -3.79
N ASP A 7 -17.83 -16.03 -4.38
CA ASP A 7 -17.11 -16.17 -5.65
C ASP A 7 -17.86 -15.50 -6.82
N GLU A 8 -19.18 -15.65 -6.90
CA GLU A 8 -20.02 -15.01 -7.94
C GLU A 8 -20.03 -13.48 -7.85
N MET A 9 -19.75 -12.90 -6.67
CA MET A 9 -19.66 -11.45 -6.47
C MET A 9 -18.26 -10.89 -6.78
N THR A 10 -17.25 -11.75 -6.94
CA THR A 10 -15.88 -11.29 -7.20
C THR A 10 -15.72 -10.81 -8.65
N ASP A 11 -14.93 -9.75 -8.82
CA ASP A 11 -14.53 -9.25 -10.14
C ASP A 11 -13.00 -9.12 -10.20
N PRO A 12 -12.29 -10.13 -10.75
CA PRO A 12 -10.84 -10.10 -10.93
C PRO A 12 -10.34 -9.02 -11.89
N ALA A 13 -11.20 -8.43 -12.74
CA ALA A 13 -10.81 -7.39 -13.67
C ALA A 13 -10.56 -6.04 -12.98
N VAL A 14 -11.16 -5.82 -11.80
CA VAL A 14 -10.97 -4.60 -10.99
C VAL A 14 -9.97 -4.76 -9.85
N GLN A 15 -9.22 -5.85 -9.86
CA GLN A 15 -8.16 -6.06 -8.87
C GLN A 15 -7.17 -4.88 -8.86
N PRO A 16 -6.72 -4.39 -7.69
CA PRO A 16 -5.73 -3.33 -7.60
C PRO A 16 -4.45 -3.72 -8.35
N THR A 17 -3.91 -2.79 -9.12
CA THR A 17 -2.65 -2.97 -9.86
C THR A 17 -1.44 -3.02 -8.92
N VAL A 18 -1.51 -2.29 -7.81
CA VAL A 18 -0.44 -2.19 -6.83
C VAL A 18 -0.99 -1.98 -5.42
N TRP A 19 -0.35 -2.62 -4.44
CA TRP A 19 -0.66 -2.52 -3.02
C TRP A 19 0.61 -2.63 -2.17
N VAL A 20 0.52 -2.28 -0.89
CA VAL A 20 1.64 -2.45 0.06
C VAL A 20 1.70 -3.91 0.48
N SER A 21 2.76 -4.60 0.07
CA SER A 21 2.97 -6.02 0.31
C SER A 21 3.69 -6.29 1.64
N LYS A 22 4.58 -5.38 2.06
CA LYS A 22 5.33 -5.40 3.32
C LYS A 22 5.52 -3.98 3.86
N TRP A 23 5.70 -3.83 5.17
CA TRP A 23 5.96 -2.53 5.79
C TRP A 23 6.72 -2.67 7.12
N VAL A 24 7.41 -1.61 7.51
CA VAL A 24 8.15 -1.48 8.76
C VAL A 24 7.96 -0.07 9.29
N ASP A 25 7.43 0.02 10.50
CA ASP A 25 7.30 1.28 11.25
C ASP A 25 8.57 1.50 12.09
N TYR A 26 9.44 2.40 11.64
CA TYR A 26 10.62 2.90 12.38
C TYR A 26 10.52 4.43 12.48
N SER A 27 9.31 4.92 12.75
CA SER A 27 8.99 6.35 12.80
C SER A 27 9.53 7.05 14.05
N ASP A 28 9.93 6.30 15.08
CA ASP A 28 10.62 6.82 16.26
C ASP A 28 11.98 7.47 15.94
N LYS A 29 12.64 7.05 14.84
CA LYS A 29 13.92 7.63 14.40
C LYS A 29 13.95 8.12 12.96
N TYR A 30 13.40 7.37 12.02
CA TYR A 30 13.69 7.59 10.60
C TYR A 30 12.44 7.79 9.75
N GLY A 31 11.45 6.91 9.90
CA GLY A 31 10.24 6.94 9.09
C GLY A 31 9.61 5.58 8.88
N PHE A 32 8.74 5.51 7.87
CA PHE A 32 7.96 4.33 7.54
C PHE A 32 8.47 3.72 6.23
N GLY A 33 9.02 2.51 6.32
CA GLY A 33 9.45 1.73 5.18
C GLY A 33 8.33 0.84 4.66
N TYR A 34 8.21 0.71 3.34
CA TYR A 34 7.21 -0.13 2.71
C TYR A 34 7.76 -0.78 1.43
N GLN A 35 7.22 -1.95 1.11
CA GLN A 35 7.44 -2.63 -0.17
C GLN A 35 6.09 -2.76 -0.86
N LEU A 36 6.05 -2.40 -2.13
CA LEU A 36 4.88 -2.54 -2.99
C LEU A 36 4.81 -3.97 -3.58
N SER A 37 3.70 -4.30 -4.21
CA SER A 37 3.49 -5.63 -4.82
C SER A 37 4.35 -5.90 -6.05
N ASP A 38 4.82 -4.85 -6.72
CA ASP A 38 5.77 -4.88 -7.85
C ASP A 38 7.25 -4.96 -7.41
N ASP A 39 7.50 -5.12 -6.10
CA ASP A 39 8.83 -5.13 -5.47
C ASP A 39 9.54 -3.76 -5.39
N THR A 40 8.89 -2.66 -5.79
CA THR A 40 9.39 -1.33 -5.45
C THR A 40 9.43 -1.14 -3.94
N VAL A 41 10.55 -0.64 -3.42
CA VAL A 41 10.74 -0.37 -1.99
C VAL A 41 10.81 1.13 -1.77
N GLY A 42 10.02 1.64 -0.84
CA GLY A 42 10.00 3.06 -0.49
C GLY A 42 10.16 3.30 0.99
N VAL A 43 10.63 4.50 1.34
CA VAL A 43 10.63 5.03 2.70
C VAL A 43 10.02 6.41 2.66
N MET A 44 9.00 6.63 3.50
CA MET A 44 8.51 7.98 3.84
C MET A 44 9.20 8.40 5.13
N PHE A 45 10.11 9.37 5.04
CA PHE A 45 10.89 9.86 6.16
C PHE A 45 10.07 10.79 7.06
N ASN A 46 10.51 10.96 8.30
CA ASN A 46 9.87 11.86 9.27
C ASN A 46 9.87 13.33 8.82
N ASP A 47 10.78 13.72 7.95
CA ASP A 47 10.80 15.05 7.32
C ASP A 47 9.83 15.16 6.12
N THR A 48 8.90 14.22 5.97
CA THR A 48 7.89 14.11 4.90
C THR A 48 8.41 13.86 3.50
N THR A 49 9.73 13.81 3.29
CA THR A 49 10.31 13.40 2.01
C THR A 49 10.17 11.89 1.80
N ARG A 50 10.24 11.46 0.54
CA ARG A 50 10.10 10.05 0.15
C ARG A 50 11.25 9.66 -0.75
N LEU A 51 11.77 8.46 -0.55
CA LEU A 51 12.78 7.88 -1.43
C LEU A 51 12.36 6.45 -1.76
N MET A 52 12.40 6.11 -3.05
CA MET A 52 12.01 4.80 -3.55
C MET A 52 13.09 4.23 -4.44
N ILE A 53 13.33 2.93 -4.33
CA ILE A 53 14.11 2.15 -5.27
C ILE A 53 13.15 1.25 -6.05
N LEU A 54 13.14 1.41 -7.37
CA LEU A 54 12.24 0.66 -8.24
C LEU A 54 12.65 -0.82 -8.29
N SER A 55 11.76 -1.66 -8.81
CA SER A 55 11.92 -3.12 -8.91
C SER A 55 13.20 -3.57 -9.62
N ASN A 56 13.78 -2.74 -10.49
CA ASN A 56 15.07 -3.03 -11.14
C ASN A 56 16.29 -2.88 -10.21
N GLY A 57 16.10 -2.42 -8.97
CA GLY A 57 17.15 -2.27 -7.96
C GLY A 57 18.20 -1.20 -8.29
N LYS A 58 17.96 -0.37 -9.31
CA LYS A 58 18.91 0.64 -9.80
C LYS A 58 18.33 2.05 -9.82
N ASN A 59 17.11 2.19 -10.34
CA ASN A 59 16.45 3.48 -10.45
C ASN A 59 15.91 3.90 -9.09
N VAL A 60 16.19 5.15 -8.73
CA VAL A 60 15.76 5.76 -7.49
C VAL A 60 14.91 6.99 -7.82
N GLN A 61 13.77 7.10 -7.15
CA GLN A 61 12.89 8.26 -7.23
C GLN A 61 12.88 8.94 -5.87
N TYR A 62 13.20 10.23 -5.87
CA TYR A 62 13.09 11.10 -4.70
C TYR A 62 11.90 12.02 -4.86
N VAL A 63 11.14 12.21 -3.79
CA VAL A 63 10.04 13.18 -3.72
C VAL A 63 10.29 14.04 -2.50
N ASP A 64 10.37 15.35 -2.69
CA ASP A 64 10.57 16.28 -1.59
C ASP A 64 9.26 16.57 -0.81
N GLN A 65 9.30 17.59 0.03
CA GLN A 65 8.16 18.00 0.87
C GLN A 65 7.05 18.68 0.06
N ASP A 66 7.42 19.35 -1.03
CA ASP A 66 6.53 20.07 -1.94
C ASP A 66 5.93 19.14 -3.01
N GLY A 67 6.40 17.90 -3.08
CA GLY A 67 5.95 16.90 -4.04
C GLY A 67 6.72 16.94 -5.37
N CYS A 68 7.81 17.69 -5.45
CA CYS A 68 8.67 17.69 -6.63
C CYS A 68 9.43 16.37 -6.70
N GLU A 69 9.44 15.78 -7.90
CA GLU A 69 10.06 14.48 -8.15
C GLU A 69 11.40 14.63 -8.87
N GLU A 70 12.40 13.94 -8.36
CA GLU A 70 13.71 13.81 -8.97
C GLU A 70 14.03 12.33 -9.22
N TYR A 71 14.58 12.04 -10.39
CA TYR A 71 14.98 10.68 -10.78
C TYR A 71 16.50 10.57 -10.80
N MET A 72 16.99 9.51 -10.19
CA MET A 72 18.43 9.25 -10.02
C MET A 72 18.68 7.74 -10.02
N THR A 73 19.93 7.34 -9.78
CA THR A 73 20.26 5.92 -9.64
C THR A 73 20.97 5.67 -8.31
N VAL A 74 21.04 4.41 -7.89
CA VAL A 74 21.82 3.98 -6.72
C VAL A 74 23.32 4.27 -6.87
N ASP A 75 23.82 4.51 -8.09
CA ASP A 75 25.22 4.81 -8.37
C ASP A 75 25.47 6.32 -8.57
N ALA A 76 24.43 7.09 -8.88
CA ALA A 76 24.51 8.51 -9.17
C ALA A 76 23.36 9.28 -8.52
N TYR A 77 23.62 9.84 -7.33
CA TYR A 77 22.69 10.68 -6.57
C TYR A 77 23.45 11.82 -5.84
N PRO A 78 22.78 12.92 -5.49
CA PRO A 78 23.39 14.02 -4.73
C PRO A 78 23.90 13.57 -3.34
N LYS A 79 25.11 14.00 -2.95
CA LYS A 79 25.71 13.65 -1.63
C LYS A 79 24.81 14.00 -0.42
N THR A 80 23.89 14.95 -0.58
CA THR A 80 22.90 15.32 0.44
C THR A 80 21.95 14.17 0.77
N LEU A 81 21.70 13.23 -0.16
CA LEU A 81 20.80 12.09 0.01
C LEU A 81 21.49 10.81 0.52
N GLU A 82 22.82 10.80 0.67
CA GLU A 82 23.63 9.64 1.08
C GLU A 82 23.06 8.91 2.31
N LYS A 83 22.66 9.66 3.34
CA LYS A 83 22.07 9.08 4.57
C LYS A 83 20.73 8.39 4.28
N LYS A 84 19.88 8.99 3.46
CA LYS A 84 18.55 8.47 3.10
C LYS A 84 18.67 7.22 2.21
N VAL A 85 19.60 7.22 1.26
CA VAL A 85 19.90 6.06 0.41
C VAL A 85 20.39 4.88 1.25
N LYS A 86 21.27 5.11 2.24
CA LYS A 86 21.69 4.07 3.19
C LYS A 86 20.55 3.54 4.05
N LEU A 87 19.67 4.40 4.55
CA LEU A 87 18.49 3.96 5.30
C LEU A 87 17.56 3.12 4.43
N LEU A 88 17.31 3.55 3.18
CA LEU A 88 16.52 2.79 2.21
C LEU A 88 17.09 1.38 1.99
N SER A 89 18.41 1.24 1.87
CA SER A 89 19.03 -0.08 1.70
C SER A 89 18.88 -0.97 2.94
N TYR A 90 18.93 -0.39 4.15
CA TYR A 90 18.64 -1.12 5.38
C TYR A 90 17.18 -1.59 5.46
N PHE A 91 16.20 -0.72 5.15
CA PHE A 91 14.80 -1.10 5.09
C PHE A 91 14.57 -2.21 4.06
N ASN A 92 15.12 -2.07 2.85
CA ASN A 92 15.01 -3.06 1.79
C ASN A 92 15.54 -4.43 2.25
N ARG A 93 16.77 -4.47 2.77
CA ARG A 93 17.39 -5.70 3.27
C ARG A 93 16.54 -6.37 4.35
N TYR A 94 16.08 -5.59 5.33
CA TYR A 94 15.26 -6.09 6.42
C TYR A 94 13.93 -6.69 5.92
N MET A 95 13.20 -5.98 5.07
CA MET A 95 11.93 -6.47 4.52
C MET A 95 12.10 -7.71 3.65
N ARG A 96 13.23 -7.85 2.94
CA ARG A 96 13.55 -9.03 2.16
C ARG A 96 13.84 -10.25 3.06
N GLU A 97 14.58 -10.05 4.14
CA GLU A 97 15.04 -11.14 5.01
C GLU A 97 14.01 -11.59 6.05
N HIS A 98 13.13 -10.69 6.52
CA HIS A 98 12.28 -10.96 7.69
C HIS A 98 10.78 -10.98 7.44
N LEU A 99 10.30 -10.51 6.27
CA LEU A 99 8.87 -10.31 6.05
C LEU A 99 8.35 -11.12 4.85
N VAL A 100 7.12 -11.62 4.97
CA VAL A 100 6.41 -12.36 3.92
C VAL A 100 5.63 -11.41 3.01
N LYS A 101 5.70 -11.60 1.69
CA LYS A 101 5.00 -10.77 0.70
C LYS A 101 3.49 -11.08 0.69
N THR A 102 2.66 -10.10 0.98
CA THR A 102 1.20 -10.22 0.90
C THR A 102 0.73 -10.23 -0.55
N GLY A 103 -0.13 -11.19 -0.93
CA GLY A 103 -0.75 -11.25 -2.26
C GLY A 103 0.19 -11.74 -3.37
N ALA A 104 1.27 -12.45 -3.03
CA ALA A 104 2.26 -12.93 -3.99
C ALA A 104 1.63 -13.76 -5.14
N GLN A 105 0.58 -14.52 -4.85
CA GLN A 105 -0.12 -15.38 -5.81
C GLN A 105 -0.96 -14.63 -6.85
N VAL A 106 -1.24 -13.33 -6.64
CA VAL A 106 -2.06 -12.53 -7.55
C VAL A 106 -1.32 -11.29 -8.08
N CYS A 107 -0.01 -11.22 -7.86
CA CYS A 107 0.84 -10.19 -8.46
C CYS A 107 0.83 -10.37 -9.98
N LYS A 108 0.28 -9.40 -10.70
CA LYS A 108 0.37 -9.35 -12.17
C LYS A 108 1.75 -8.83 -12.56
N GLU A 109 2.26 -9.26 -13.72
CA GLU A 109 3.42 -8.62 -14.34
C GLU A 109 3.08 -7.15 -14.59
N TYR A 110 3.87 -6.26 -13.99
CA TYR A 110 3.62 -4.82 -14.03
C TYR A 110 4.16 -4.25 -15.34
N ASP A 111 3.37 -3.41 -16.01
CA ASP A 111 3.87 -2.66 -17.15
C ASP A 111 4.87 -1.60 -16.67
N SER A 112 6.15 -1.86 -16.93
CA SER A 112 7.31 -1.05 -16.56
C SER A 112 7.24 0.43 -17.00
N LEU A 113 6.28 0.80 -17.85
CA LEU A 113 6.09 2.16 -18.36
C LEU A 113 5.25 3.07 -17.45
N SER A 114 4.51 2.51 -16.48
CA SER A 114 3.62 3.31 -15.64
C SER A 114 4.34 3.93 -14.43
N ARG A 115 3.98 5.18 -14.08
CA ARG A 115 4.58 5.89 -12.93
C ARG A 115 4.17 5.18 -11.64
N GLN A 116 5.17 4.67 -10.92
CA GLN A 116 4.95 3.92 -9.70
C GLN A 116 4.35 4.82 -8.61
N PRO A 117 3.24 4.41 -7.96
CA PRO A 117 2.71 5.18 -6.86
C PRO A 117 3.60 5.06 -5.63
N HIS A 118 3.50 6.05 -4.77
CA HIS A 118 4.25 6.14 -3.54
C HIS A 118 3.33 6.42 -2.35
N LEU A 119 3.81 6.11 -1.16
CA LEU A 119 3.05 6.34 0.07
C LEU A 119 2.85 7.84 0.27
N HIS A 120 1.60 8.30 0.21
CA HIS A 120 1.22 9.69 0.44
C HIS A 120 1.20 9.98 1.94
N GLN A 121 0.50 9.14 2.71
CA GLN A 121 0.41 9.22 4.16
C GLN A 121 0.11 7.86 4.77
N TRP A 122 0.35 7.73 6.06
CA TRP A 122 0.00 6.53 6.83
C TRP A 122 -0.35 6.91 8.27
N CYS A 123 -1.12 6.05 8.92
CA CYS A 123 -1.36 6.18 10.35
C CYS A 123 -1.50 4.80 10.99
N ARG A 124 -1.09 4.71 12.25
CA ARG A 124 -1.24 3.52 13.08
C ARG A 124 -2.27 3.76 14.16
N SER A 125 -3.06 2.75 14.44
CA SER A 125 -4.10 2.76 15.46
C SER A 125 -4.08 1.48 16.29
N THR A 126 -5.01 1.38 17.24
CA THR A 126 -5.26 0.14 17.99
C THR A 126 -5.92 -0.96 17.15
N SER A 127 -6.48 -0.66 15.98
CA SER A 127 -7.13 -1.69 15.13
C SER A 127 -6.23 -2.17 13.99
N GLY A 128 -5.25 -1.36 13.59
CA GLY A 128 -4.39 -1.66 12.45
C GLY A 128 -3.58 -0.47 11.95
N VAL A 129 -2.99 -0.64 10.77
CA VAL A 129 -2.22 0.38 10.05
C VAL A 129 -2.95 0.73 8.76
N LEU A 130 -3.23 2.02 8.56
CA LEU A 130 -3.79 2.57 7.33
C LEU A 130 -2.66 3.22 6.53
N MET A 131 -2.61 2.90 5.24
CA MET A 131 -1.65 3.42 4.28
C MET A 131 -2.42 3.97 3.08
N GLN A 132 -2.14 5.20 2.68
CA GLN A 132 -2.69 5.80 1.47
C GLN A 132 -1.57 6.03 0.47
N LEU A 133 -1.74 5.50 -0.74
CA LEU A 133 -0.87 5.78 -1.88
C LEU A 133 -1.30 7.07 -2.59
N ASN A 134 -0.38 7.73 -3.28
CA ASN A 134 -0.62 8.98 -4.02
C ASN A 134 -1.58 8.82 -5.22
N ASN A 135 -1.82 7.60 -5.69
CA ASN A 135 -2.86 7.31 -6.69
C ASN A 135 -4.28 7.16 -6.09
N GLY A 136 -4.44 7.43 -4.79
CA GLY A 136 -5.71 7.35 -4.09
C GLY A 136 -6.05 5.97 -3.51
N THR A 137 -5.26 4.92 -3.81
CA THR A 137 -5.48 3.60 -3.20
C THR A 137 -5.25 3.68 -1.69
N ILE A 138 -6.18 3.11 -0.93
CA ILE A 138 -6.14 3.08 0.53
C ILE A 138 -6.10 1.62 0.98
N GLN A 139 -5.13 1.29 1.82
CA GLN A 139 -4.98 -0.04 2.36
C GLN A 139 -4.98 0.00 3.89
N VAL A 140 -5.81 -0.85 4.50
CA VAL A 140 -5.81 -1.06 5.95
C VAL A 140 -5.39 -2.49 6.25
N ASN A 141 -4.32 -2.64 7.03
CA ASN A 141 -3.86 -3.90 7.56
C ASN A 141 -4.32 -4.01 9.02
N PHE A 142 -5.25 -4.93 9.29
CA PHE A 142 -5.84 -5.12 10.62
C PHE A 142 -5.00 -6.04 11.50
N ARG A 143 -5.23 -5.99 12.82
CA ARG A 143 -4.55 -6.84 13.82
C ARG A 143 -4.86 -8.33 13.68
N ASP A 144 -6.03 -8.68 13.16
CA ASP A 144 -6.44 -10.06 12.85
C ASP A 144 -5.83 -10.57 11.52
N HIS A 145 -4.77 -9.92 11.03
CA HIS A 145 -4.08 -10.23 9.78
C HIS A 145 -4.90 -10.10 8.48
N THR A 146 -6.19 -9.79 8.57
CA THR A 146 -7.01 -9.44 7.42
C THR A 146 -6.64 -8.05 6.90
N LYS A 147 -6.96 -7.79 5.64
CA LYS A 147 -6.65 -6.50 5.00
C LYS A 147 -7.78 -6.07 4.10
N VAL A 148 -7.93 -4.77 3.94
CA VAL A 148 -8.83 -4.16 2.97
C VAL A 148 -8.02 -3.20 2.10
N ILE A 149 -8.18 -3.30 0.79
CA ILE A 149 -7.56 -2.40 -0.20
C ILE A 149 -8.70 -1.77 -1.00
N ILE A 150 -8.90 -0.46 -0.88
CA ILE A 150 -9.90 0.30 -1.60
C ILE A 150 -9.23 1.02 -2.76
N CYS A 151 -9.72 0.78 -3.97
CA CYS A 151 -9.31 1.47 -5.19
C CYS A 151 -10.45 2.40 -5.64
N PRO A 152 -10.35 3.72 -5.44
CA PRO A 152 -11.43 4.65 -5.78
C PRO A 152 -11.69 4.70 -7.29
N LEU A 153 -10.65 4.61 -8.12
CA LEU A 153 -10.77 4.65 -9.58
C LEU A 153 -11.59 3.48 -10.13
N MET A 154 -11.45 2.29 -9.54
CA MET A 154 -12.18 1.09 -9.95
C MET A 154 -13.51 0.92 -9.20
N GLU A 155 -13.83 1.82 -8.27
CA GLU A 155 -14.95 1.72 -7.33
C GLU A 155 -15.04 0.32 -6.70
N ALA A 156 -13.89 -0.17 -6.24
CA ALA A 156 -13.73 -1.55 -5.80
C ALA A 156 -12.99 -1.66 -4.47
N VAL A 157 -13.25 -2.76 -3.79
CA VAL A 157 -12.60 -3.17 -2.56
C VAL A 157 -12.08 -4.59 -2.67
N THR A 158 -10.82 -4.79 -2.31
CA THR A 158 -10.23 -6.10 -2.14
C THR A 158 -10.15 -6.45 -0.67
N TYR A 159 -10.67 -7.61 -0.32
CA TYR A 159 -10.49 -8.25 0.97
C TYR A 159 -9.38 -9.29 0.90
N VAL A 160 -8.42 -9.20 1.82
CA VAL A 160 -7.38 -10.21 2.02
C VAL A 160 -7.67 -10.95 3.31
N GLY A 161 -8.06 -12.21 3.22
CA GLY A 161 -8.39 -13.06 4.37
C GLY A 161 -7.17 -13.64 5.08
N GLU A 162 -7.41 -14.22 6.27
CA GLU A 162 -6.39 -14.96 7.04
C GLU A 162 -5.85 -16.19 6.28
N ASP A 163 -6.73 -16.82 5.50
CA ASP A 163 -6.44 -17.91 4.57
C ASP A 163 -5.65 -17.47 3.32
N ARG A 164 -5.25 -16.19 3.26
CA ARG A 164 -4.61 -15.54 2.11
C ARG A 164 -5.51 -15.48 0.88
N SER A 165 -6.82 -15.66 1.02
CA SER A 165 -7.78 -15.32 -0.04
C SER A 165 -7.60 -13.86 -0.43
N PHE A 166 -7.78 -13.56 -1.72
CA PHE A 166 -7.61 -12.23 -2.28
C PHE A 166 -8.80 -11.96 -3.18
N LEU A 167 -9.88 -11.46 -2.57
CA LEU A 167 -11.20 -11.35 -3.20
C LEU A 167 -11.49 -9.89 -3.48
N THR A 168 -11.75 -9.54 -4.73
CA THR A 168 -12.06 -8.16 -5.13
C THR A 168 -13.52 -8.03 -5.52
N PHE A 169 -14.19 -7.01 -4.99
CA PHE A 169 -15.61 -6.73 -5.18
C PHE A 169 -15.79 -5.29 -5.65
N ARG A 170 -16.70 -5.06 -6.60
CA ARG A 170 -17.18 -3.71 -6.89
C ARG A 170 -18.16 -3.26 -5.80
N PHE A 171 -18.11 -1.98 -5.42
CA PHE A 171 -19.07 -1.44 -4.46
C PHE A 171 -20.52 -1.59 -4.94
N ALA A 172 -20.79 -1.37 -6.23
CA ALA A 172 -22.12 -1.55 -6.82
C ALA A 172 -22.69 -2.98 -6.60
N MET A 173 -21.83 -4.00 -6.65
CA MET A 173 -22.24 -5.40 -6.42
C MET A 173 -22.55 -5.63 -4.94
N LEU A 174 -21.70 -5.14 -4.03
CA LEU A 174 -21.92 -5.24 -2.59
C LEU A 174 -23.19 -4.50 -2.14
N THR A 175 -23.51 -3.36 -2.75
CA THR A 175 -24.76 -2.62 -2.46
C THR A 175 -25.99 -3.41 -2.94
N LYS A 176 -25.90 -4.06 -4.10
CA LYS A 176 -27.04 -4.79 -4.70
C LYS A 176 -27.33 -6.12 -4.01
N LEU A 177 -26.29 -6.87 -3.66
CA LEU A 177 -26.41 -8.25 -3.16
C LEU A 177 -26.15 -8.39 -1.65
N GLY A 178 -25.72 -7.30 -1.01
CA GLY A 178 -25.24 -7.32 0.37
C GLY A 178 -23.79 -7.80 0.45
N CYS A 179 -23.25 -7.80 1.67
CA CYS A 179 -21.92 -8.30 1.95
C CYS A 179 -21.85 -8.94 3.34
N LEU A 180 -20.81 -9.73 3.60
CA LEU A 180 -20.57 -10.31 4.92
C LEU A 180 -20.36 -9.21 5.96
N SER A 181 -20.93 -9.38 7.17
CA SER A 181 -20.80 -8.39 8.26
C SER A 181 -19.34 -8.02 8.54
N ILE A 182 -18.44 -9.03 8.52
CA ILE A 182 -17.01 -8.82 8.73
C ILE A 182 -16.40 -7.88 7.68
N LEU A 183 -16.78 -8.02 6.41
CA LEU A 183 -16.31 -7.14 5.35
C LEU A 183 -16.91 -5.73 5.50
N TYR A 184 -18.22 -5.64 5.79
CA TYR A 184 -18.91 -4.38 6.04
C TYR A 184 -18.25 -3.57 7.17
N GLU A 185 -17.98 -4.20 8.31
CA GLU A 185 -17.35 -3.57 9.47
C GLU A 185 -15.97 -3.01 9.13
N LYS A 186 -15.17 -3.75 8.34
CA LYS A 186 -13.84 -3.31 7.90
C LYS A 186 -13.91 -2.16 6.90
N ILE A 187 -14.87 -2.19 5.97
CA ILE A 187 -15.13 -1.07 5.04
C ILE A 187 -15.57 0.17 5.82
N ARG A 188 -16.52 0.02 6.75
CA ARG A 188 -17.02 1.11 7.59
C ARG A 188 -15.91 1.72 8.44
N TYR A 189 -15.13 0.89 9.12
CA TYR A 189 -13.96 1.35 9.88
C TYR A 189 -13.00 2.15 8.99
N THR A 190 -12.74 1.66 7.77
CA THR A 190 -11.86 2.32 6.82
C THR A 190 -12.42 3.68 6.43
N TYR A 191 -13.72 3.77 6.12
CA TYR A 191 -14.42 5.02 5.81
C TYR A 191 -14.30 6.05 6.94
N ASP A 192 -14.60 5.64 8.18
CA ASP A 192 -14.52 6.52 9.34
C ASP A 192 -13.08 7.05 9.55
N LYS A 193 -12.07 6.21 9.33
CA LYS A 193 -10.65 6.61 9.41
C LYS A 193 -10.21 7.53 8.29
N ILE A 194 -10.76 7.37 7.09
CA ILE A 194 -10.50 8.29 5.98
C ILE A 194 -11.04 9.68 6.31
N GLY A 195 -12.24 9.79 6.89
CA GLY A 195 -12.80 11.08 7.33
C GLY A 195 -11.82 11.83 8.24
N VAL A 196 -11.32 11.16 9.28
CA VAL A 196 -10.33 11.74 10.20
C VAL A 196 -9.02 12.13 9.52
N LEU A 197 -8.58 11.39 8.50
CA LEU A 197 -7.36 11.72 7.74
C LEU A 197 -7.55 12.91 6.81
N LEU A 198 -8.75 13.10 6.26
CA LEU A 198 -9.07 14.23 5.40
C LEU A 198 -9.29 15.53 6.20
N GLU A 199 -9.81 15.41 7.43
CA GLU A 199 -10.01 16.54 8.35
C GLU A 199 -8.70 17.09 8.93
N LYS A 200 -7.60 16.33 8.90
CA LYS A 200 -6.28 16.78 9.37
C LYS A 200 -5.56 17.78 8.44
N LYS A 201 -6.25 18.31 7.44
CA LYS A 201 -5.74 19.43 6.63
C LYS A 201 -6.07 20.76 7.33
N ASP A 202 -5.24 21.11 8.30
CA ASP A 202 -5.11 22.48 8.83
C ASP A 202 -3.64 22.93 8.72
#